data_AF-A0A2S2DJB4-F1
#
_entry.id   AF-A0A2S2DJB4-F1
#
_cell.length_a   1.000
_cell.length_b   1.000
_cell.length_c   1.000
_cell.angle_alpha   90.00
_cell.angle_beta   90.00
_cell.angle_gamma   90.00
#
_symmetry.space_group_name_H-M   'P 1'
#
loop_
_entity.id
_entity.type
_entity.pdbx_description
1 polymer ?
#
loop_
_entity_poly.entity_id
_entity_poly.type
_entity_poly.pdbx_seq_one_letter_code
_entity_poly.pdbx_strand_id
1 'polypeptide(L)'
;MKRVLIVTHSRDLHADAIVPLLRQRGPAPIRLDLDAFPRDYELCQSLTGTDCVNRLRPLPGGDWIDLDQVGAVWVRKPADYAYRSDDLGAQERAYARHETEQALFGVLYSLDCFWMSHPRALRGAQWKGEQLKRAARMGFRVPSSIVTNSPEEVRRFRDRIPGPIVFKSLSTPRLASDEMEAHERVVGGLGTTLVDDAMLDDLDAVAELPCHFQEYIAKDYELRVTVVGERVFAARIASQDDPRTMIDSRDMSAPVGYTACTLPPEVARRCIDFVRSYELSYGAIDLIVTPGGDTVFLENNPAGQFLYVQELVPALPILEAIADLLCEEAACRN
;
A
#
# COMPACT_ATOMS: atom_id res chain seq x y z
N MET A 1 27.36 0.32 -12.06
CA MET A 1 26.20 -0.14 -11.28
C MET A 1 25.04 0.75 -11.60
N LYS A 2 23.87 0.18 -11.89
CA LYS A 2 22.65 0.96 -12.12
C LYS A 2 22.16 1.59 -10.81
N ARG A 3 21.31 2.60 -10.93
CA ARG A 3 20.77 3.45 -9.87
C ARG A 3 19.37 2.98 -9.45
N VAL A 4 18.96 3.37 -8.25
CA VAL A 4 17.57 3.22 -7.78
C VAL A 4 16.81 4.50 -8.11
N LEU A 5 15.65 4.38 -8.75
CA LEU A 5 14.69 5.47 -8.94
C LEU A 5 13.56 5.36 -7.91
N ILE A 6 13.31 6.43 -7.17
CA ILE A 6 12.20 6.55 -6.22
C ILE A 6 11.13 7.44 -6.84
N VAL A 7 9.93 6.89 -7.03
CA VAL A 7 8.75 7.63 -7.53
C VAL A 7 7.81 7.87 -6.36
N THR A 8 7.66 9.13 -5.95
CA THR A 8 6.96 9.52 -4.72
C THR A 8 6.45 10.97 -4.79
N HIS A 9 6.24 11.64 -3.66
CA HIS A 9 5.94 13.06 -3.55
C HIS A 9 6.87 13.78 -2.56
N SER A 10 6.94 15.11 -2.65
CA SER A 10 7.87 15.94 -1.88
C SER A 10 7.79 15.76 -0.37
N ARG A 11 6.62 15.39 0.16
CA ARG A 11 6.35 15.21 1.61
C ARG A 11 6.46 13.76 2.12
N ASP A 12 7.03 12.83 1.35
CA ASP A 12 7.10 11.43 1.75
C ASP A 12 8.29 11.13 2.67
N LEU A 13 8.03 11.06 3.97
CA LEU A 13 9.02 10.76 5.00
C LEU A 13 9.73 9.41 4.80
N HIS A 14 9.06 8.45 4.14
CA HIS A 14 9.70 7.17 3.82
C HIS A 14 10.81 7.33 2.78
N ALA A 15 10.55 8.13 1.75
CA ALA A 15 11.53 8.45 0.73
C ALA A 15 12.70 9.25 1.32
N ASP A 16 12.42 10.18 2.23
CA ASP A 16 13.46 10.92 2.96
C ASP A 16 14.36 9.98 3.76
N ALA A 17 13.76 9.06 4.51
CA ALA A 17 14.49 8.14 5.38
C ALA A 17 15.36 7.14 4.61
N ILE A 18 14.95 6.69 3.42
CA ILE A 18 15.70 5.68 2.66
C ILE A 18 16.90 6.26 1.91
N VAL A 19 16.84 7.53 1.47
CA VAL A 19 17.84 8.12 0.58
C VAL A 19 19.27 8.04 1.15
N PRO A 20 19.53 8.34 2.43
CA PRO A 20 20.86 8.15 3.03
C PRO A 20 21.35 6.70 2.98
N LEU A 21 20.45 5.73 3.21
CA LEU A 21 20.79 4.30 3.20
C LEU A 21 21.17 3.81 1.79
N LEU A 22 20.46 4.27 0.76
CA LEU A 22 20.78 3.96 -0.64
C LEU A 22 22.13 4.56 -1.05
N ARG A 23 22.41 5.81 -0.65
CA ARG A 23 23.70 6.48 -0.94
C ARG A 23 24.90 5.77 -0.30
N GLN A 24 24.70 5.11 0.83
CA GLN A 24 25.77 4.35 1.49
C GLN A 24 26.04 2.99 0.83
N ARG A 25 25.06 2.43 0.12
CA ARG A 25 25.10 1.06 -0.44
C ARG A 25 25.40 1.03 -1.94
N GLY A 26 25.20 2.12 -2.65
CA GLY A 26 25.37 2.15 -4.10
C GLY A 26 25.40 3.57 -4.69
N PRO A 27 25.24 3.69 -6.01
CA PRO A 27 25.12 4.98 -6.68
C PRO A 27 24.01 5.84 -6.07
N ALA A 28 24.18 7.17 -6.14
CA ALA A 28 23.17 8.10 -5.65
C ALA A 28 21.80 7.79 -6.28
N PRO A 29 20.71 7.65 -5.49
CA PRO A 29 19.39 7.39 -6.06
C PRO A 29 18.89 8.60 -6.86
N ILE A 30 17.94 8.35 -7.75
CA ILE A 30 17.15 9.38 -8.42
C ILE A 30 15.84 9.48 -7.65
N ARG A 31 15.42 10.69 -7.27
CA ARG A 31 14.09 10.93 -6.68
C ARG A 31 13.27 11.72 -7.68
N LEU A 32 12.08 11.22 -7.97
CA LEU A 32 11.06 11.88 -8.78
C LEU A 32 9.86 12.16 -7.89
N ASP A 33 9.63 13.44 -7.60
CA ASP A 33 8.47 13.92 -6.87
C ASP A 33 7.35 14.28 -7.85
N LEU A 34 6.25 13.51 -7.82
CA LEU A 34 5.13 13.63 -8.74
C LEU A 34 4.37 14.96 -8.57
N ASP A 35 4.31 15.49 -7.36
CA ASP A 35 3.73 16.81 -7.02
C ASP A 35 4.57 18.01 -7.47
N ALA A 36 5.69 17.74 -8.14
CA ALA A 36 6.49 18.72 -8.87
C ALA A 36 6.63 18.37 -10.37
N PHE A 37 6.16 17.19 -10.80
CA PHE A 37 6.21 16.75 -12.19
C PHE A 37 4.91 17.11 -12.94
N PRO A 38 4.95 17.59 -14.20
CA PRO A 38 6.13 17.92 -15.00
C PRO A 38 6.67 19.36 -14.78
N ARG A 39 6.06 20.19 -13.93
CA ARG A 39 6.45 21.62 -13.77
C ARG A 39 7.96 21.83 -13.61
N ASP A 40 8.56 21.06 -12.71
CA ASP A 40 9.96 21.21 -12.25
C ASP A 40 10.89 20.14 -12.85
N TYR A 41 10.44 19.45 -13.90
CA TYR A 41 11.22 18.41 -14.56
C TYR A 41 11.06 18.51 -16.07
N GLU A 42 12.02 17.94 -16.79
CA GLU A 42 11.86 17.62 -18.20
C GLU A 42 12.05 16.12 -18.39
N LEU A 43 11.12 15.51 -19.10
CA LEU A 43 11.16 14.12 -19.51
C LEU A 43 11.34 14.06 -21.02
N CYS A 44 12.25 13.21 -21.49
CA CYS A 44 12.47 12.98 -22.91
C CYS A 44 12.52 11.48 -23.17
N GLN A 45 11.63 11.01 -24.04
CA GLN A 45 11.75 9.74 -24.73
C GLN A 45 11.95 10.02 -26.21
N SER A 46 13.03 9.52 -26.77
CA SER A 46 13.27 9.57 -28.22
C SER A 46 13.35 8.16 -28.76
N LEU A 47 12.56 7.88 -29.80
CA LEU A 47 12.51 6.58 -30.48
C LEU A 47 12.93 6.81 -31.94
N THR A 48 14.05 6.25 -32.35
CA THR A 48 14.54 6.31 -33.74
C THR A 48 14.93 4.90 -34.19
N GLY A 49 14.05 4.25 -34.94
CA GLY A 49 14.24 2.83 -35.28
C GLY A 49 14.15 1.95 -34.04
N THR A 50 15.22 1.21 -33.75
CA THR A 50 15.36 0.39 -32.53
C THR A 50 15.98 1.15 -31.36
N ASP A 51 16.52 2.34 -31.61
CA ASP A 51 17.17 3.13 -30.58
C ASP A 51 16.12 3.85 -29.74
N CYS A 52 16.16 3.64 -28.44
CA CYS A 52 15.36 4.34 -27.45
C CYS A 52 16.30 5.09 -26.52
N VAL A 53 16.05 6.39 -26.32
CA VAL A 53 16.79 7.20 -25.35
C VAL A 53 15.79 7.78 -24.36
N ASN A 54 15.95 7.39 -23.09
CA ASN A 54 15.10 7.83 -21.99
C ASN A 54 15.91 8.74 -21.06
N ARG A 55 15.50 10.00 -20.89
CA ARG A 55 16.20 10.93 -20.01
C ARG A 55 15.25 11.77 -19.17
N LEU A 56 15.68 12.10 -17.97
CA LEU A 56 14.99 12.98 -17.02
C LEU A 56 15.93 14.09 -16.55
N ARG A 57 15.43 15.31 -16.39
CA ARG A 57 16.22 16.44 -15.88
C ARG A 57 15.41 17.24 -14.85
N PRO A 58 15.88 17.40 -13.61
CA PRO A 58 15.26 18.33 -12.66
C PRO A 58 15.58 19.79 -13.03
N LEU A 59 14.66 20.69 -12.76
CA LEU A 59 14.77 22.14 -13.01
C LEU A 59 14.81 22.95 -11.70
N PRO A 60 15.38 24.16 -11.72
CA PRO A 60 16.20 24.73 -12.79
C PRO A 60 17.65 24.23 -12.74
N GLY A 61 18.25 23.98 -13.91
CA GLY A 61 19.69 23.78 -14.03
C GLY A 61 20.25 22.41 -13.62
N GLY A 62 19.40 21.40 -13.39
CA GLY A 62 19.88 20.02 -13.24
C GLY A 62 20.46 19.47 -14.55
N ASP A 63 21.31 18.45 -14.45
CA ASP A 63 21.82 17.74 -15.62
C ASP A 63 20.80 16.71 -16.13
N TRP A 64 20.90 16.35 -17.41
CA TRP A 64 20.17 15.21 -17.95
C TRP A 64 20.68 13.91 -17.33
N ILE A 65 19.77 13.15 -16.76
CA ILE A 65 20.00 11.82 -16.21
C ILE A 65 19.51 10.81 -17.25
N ASP A 66 20.42 9.92 -17.66
CA ASP A 66 20.09 8.75 -18.47
C ASP A 66 19.34 7.72 -17.63
N LEU A 67 18.09 7.43 -18.00
CA LEU A 67 17.23 6.50 -17.27
C LEU A 67 17.53 5.04 -17.59
N ASP A 68 18.29 4.74 -18.65
CA ASP A 68 18.75 3.37 -18.91
C ASP A 68 19.78 2.91 -17.86
N GLN A 69 20.30 3.86 -17.07
CA GLN A 69 21.10 3.59 -15.87
C GLN A 69 20.25 3.21 -14.65
N VAL A 70 18.92 3.11 -14.74
CA VAL A 70 18.04 2.68 -13.63
C VAL A 70 17.90 1.17 -13.62
N GLY A 71 18.24 0.55 -12.48
CA GLY A 71 18.21 -0.90 -12.29
C GLY A 71 17.07 -1.35 -11.38
N ALA A 72 16.55 -0.45 -10.56
CA ALA A 72 15.38 -0.69 -9.72
C ALA A 72 14.53 0.58 -9.59
N VAL A 73 13.21 0.41 -9.60
CA VAL A 73 12.21 1.46 -9.38
C VAL A 73 11.41 1.15 -8.11
N TRP A 74 11.41 2.08 -7.16
CA TRP A 74 10.53 2.06 -6.00
C TRP A 74 9.35 3.01 -6.24
N VAL A 75 8.19 2.47 -6.63
CA VAL A 75 6.94 3.24 -6.74
C VAL A 75 6.30 3.29 -5.37
N ARG A 76 6.56 4.37 -4.63
CA ARG A 76 6.24 4.44 -3.21
C ARG A 76 4.88 5.07 -2.94
N LYS A 77 4.63 6.25 -3.51
CA LYS A 77 3.39 7.01 -3.32
C LYS A 77 2.95 7.74 -4.58
N PRO A 78 1.64 7.73 -4.90
CA PRO A 78 1.11 8.62 -5.92
C PRO A 78 1.01 10.05 -5.37
N ALA A 79 0.94 11.02 -6.27
CA ALA A 79 0.45 12.37 -5.99
C ALA A 79 -0.11 12.98 -7.28
N ASP A 80 -0.87 14.07 -7.14
CA ASP A 80 -1.28 14.88 -8.29
C ASP A 80 -0.06 15.52 -8.95
N TYR A 81 -0.14 15.67 -10.27
CA TYR A 81 0.88 16.36 -11.06
C TYR A 81 0.80 17.87 -10.89
N ALA A 82 1.93 18.54 -11.10
CA ALA A 82 2.03 20.00 -11.11
C ALA A 82 2.35 20.52 -12.51
N TYR A 83 1.63 21.57 -12.92
CA TYR A 83 1.84 22.25 -14.21
C TYR A 83 2.39 23.66 -14.01
N ARG A 84 3.01 24.21 -15.07
CA ARG A 84 3.52 25.59 -15.06
C ARG A 84 2.39 26.63 -15.07
N SER A 85 1.30 26.32 -15.78
CA SER A 85 0.09 27.12 -15.78
C SER A 85 -0.74 26.82 -14.52
N ASP A 86 -1.13 27.86 -13.80
CA ASP A 86 -2.00 27.80 -12.63
C ASP A 86 -3.49 27.88 -13.00
N ASP A 87 -3.81 28.30 -14.21
CA ASP A 87 -5.15 28.65 -14.70
C ASP A 87 -5.81 27.62 -15.64
N LEU A 88 -5.26 26.39 -15.74
CA LEU A 88 -5.83 25.33 -16.57
C LEU A 88 -7.29 25.04 -16.20
N GLY A 89 -8.19 25.09 -17.20
CA GLY A 89 -9.58 24.69 -17.07
C GLY A 89 -9.74 23.20 -16.75
N ALA A 90 -10.93 22.77 -16.32
CA ALA A 90 -11.18 21.39 -15.87
C ALA A 90 -10.82 20.33 -16.94
N GLN A 91 -11.22 20.57 -18.19
CA GLN A 91 -10.92 19.66 -19.31
C GLN A 91 -9.41 19.64 -19.63
N GLU A 92 -8.74 20.79 -19.62
CA GLU A 92 -7.30 20.89 -19.90
C GLU A 92 -6.48 20.21 -18.80
N ARG A 93 -6.87 20.39 -17.53
CA ARG A 93 -6.24 19.73 -16.38
C ARG A 93 -6.40 18.22 -16.43
N ALA A 94 -7.60 17.73 -16.78
CA ALA A 94 -7.84 16.31 -16.97
C ALA A 94 -7.00 15.76 -18.13
N TYR A 95 -6.96 16.44 -19.28
CA TYR A 95 -6.13 16.04 -20.42
C TYR A 95 -4.64 16.00 -20.05
N ALA A 96 -4.12 17.07 -19.43
CA ALA A 96 -2.73 17.18 -19.00
C ALA A 96 -2.36 16.06 -18.02
N ARG A 97 -3.26 15.69 -17.10
CA ARG A 97 -3.05 14.57 -16.15
C ARG A 97 -2.88 13.25 -16.88
N HIS A 98 -3.76 12.95 -17.84
CA HIS A 98 -3.67 11.72 -18.61
C HIS A 98 -2.40 11.68 -19.48
N GLU A 99 -2.08 12.76 -20.20
CA GLU A 99 -0.86 12.82 -21.03
C GLU A 99 0.42 12.70 -20.19
N THR A 100 0.46 13.33 -19.02
CA THR A 100 1.59 13.26 -18.09
C THR A 100 1.79 11.83 -17.59
N GLU A 101 0.70 11.15 -17.20
CA GLU A 101 0.74 9.76 -16.75
C GLU A 101 1.21 8.82 -17.87
N GLN A 102 0.68 8.99 -19.09
CA GLN A 102 1.09 8.20 -20.26
C GLN A 102 2.57 8.41 -20.60
N ALA A 103 3.05 9.66 -20.61
CA ALA A 103 4.44 9.97 -20.91
C ALA A 103 5.39 9.39 -19.85
N LEU A 104 5.09 9.62 -18.56
CA LEU A 104 5.93 9.16 -17.47
C LEU A 104 5.99 7.63 -17.44
N PHE A 105 4.85 6.96 -17.35
CA PHE A 105 4.84 5.50 -17.25
C PHE A 105 5.20 4.82 -18.57
N GLY A 106 4.99 5.45 -19.73
CA GLY A 106 5.53 4.99 -21.01
C GLY A 106 7.05 4.90 -21.01
N VAL A 107 7.74 5.88 -20.42
CA VAL A 107 9.18 5.81 -20.16
C VAL A 107 9.51 4.74 -19.14
N LEU A 108 8.91 4.79 -17.95
CA LEU A 108 9.30 3.88 -16.86
C LEU A 108 9.08 2.41 -17.24
N TYR A 109 7.97 2.06 -17.87
CA TYR A 109 7.69 0.69 -18.31
C TYR A 109 8.60 0.19 -19.43
N SER A 110 9.31 1.09 -20.13
CA SER A 110 10.30 0.70 -21.14
C SER A 110 11.65 0.31 -20.54
N LEU A 111 11.89 0.59 -19.25
CA LEU A 111 13.16 0.30 -18.58
C LEU A 111 13.28 -1.18 -18.21
N ASP A 112 14.42 -1.81 -18.53
CA ASP A 112 14.78 -3.13 -18.00
C ASP A 112 15.33 -3.00 -16.56
N CYS A 113 14.40 -3.02 -15.62
CA CYS A 113 14.67 -2.83 -14.21
C CYS A 113 13.74 -3.68 -13.32
N PHE A 114 14.16 -3.86 -12.06
CA PHE A 114 13.31 -4.39 -11.02
C PHE A 114 12.28 -3.35 -10.55
N TRP A 115 11.09 -3.79 -10.16
CA TRP A 115 10.03 -2.92 -9.64
C TRP A 115 9.56 -3.35 -8.27
N MET A 116 9.54 -2.39 -7.33
CA MET A 116 8.90 -2.54 -6.04
C MET A 116 7.84 -1.45 -5.86
N SER A 117 6.56 -1.72 -6.03
CA SER A 117 6.04 -2.83 -6.82
C SER A 117 5.66 -2.34 -8.21
N HIS A 118 5.66 -3.25 -9.19
CA HIS A 118 5.18 -2.93 -10.52
C HIS A 118 3.68 -2.53 -10.45
N PRO A 119 3.23 -1.37 -10.96
CA PRO A 119 1.84 -0.91 -10.77
C PRO A 119 0.77 -1.89 -11.27
N ARG A 120 1.03 -2.64 -12.36
CA ARG A 120 0.14 -3.74 -12.81
C ARG A 120 -0.06 -4.83 -11.76
N ALA A 121 1.04 -5.31 -11.15
CA ALA A 121 1.02 -6.30 -10.08
C ALA A 121 0.32 -5.74 -8.83
N LEU A 122 0.65 -4.50 -8.47
CA LEU A 122 0.05 -3.77 -7.35
C LEU A 122 -1.48 -3.72 -7.46
N ARG A 123 -2.01 -3.46 -8.66
CA ARG A 123 -3.47 -3.42 -8.90
C ARG A 123 -4.15 -4.76 -8.62
N GLY A 124 -3.53 -5.87 -9.01
CA GLY A 124 -4.05 -7.21 -8.73
C GLY A 124 -4.14 -7.52 -7.23
N ALA A 125 -3.22 -6.95 -6.44
CA ALA A 125 -3.12 -7.16 -5.01
C ALA A 125 -4.02 -6.23 -4.15
N GLN A 126 -4.95 -5.46 -4.73
CA GLN A 126 -5.81 -4.53 -3.98
C GLN A 126 -7.21 -5.08 -3.66
N TRP A 127 -7.61 -6.19 -4.26
CA TRP A 127 -8.99 -6.68 -4.19
C TRP A 127 -9.22 -7.55 -2.96
N LYS A 128 -9.79 -6.98 -1.89
CA LYS A 128 -9.95 -7.66 -0.58
C LYS A 128 -10.61 -9.05 -0.64
N GLY A 129 -11.70 -9.19 -1.40
CA GLY A 129 -12.37 -10.49 -1.57
C GLY A 129 -11.48 -11.54 -2.25
N GLU A 130 -10.67 -11.11 -3.21
CA GLU A 130 -9.70 -11.99 -3.88
C GLU A 130 -8.52 -12.34 -2.95
N GLN A 131 -8.02 -11.37 -2.17
CA GLN A 131 -6.99 -11.60 -1.15
C GLN A 131 -7.44 -12.67 -0.13
N LEU A 132 -8.65 -12.55 0.42
CA LEU A 132 -9.20 -13.51 1.38
C LEU A 132 -9.28 -14.92 0.76
N LYS A 133 -9.82 -15.03 -0.46
CA LYS A 133 -9.91 -16.30 -1.19
C LYS A 133 -8.54 -16.92 -1.46
N ARG A 134 -7.56 -16.10 -1.81
CA ARG A 134 -6.19 -16.52 -2.08
C ARG A 134 -5.48 -16.97 -0.81
N ALA A 135 -5.57 -16.19 0.27
CA ALA A 135 -5.01 -16.52 1.57
C ALA A 135 -5.56 -17.86 2.10
N ALA A 136 -6.87 -18.08 1.97
CA ALA A 136 -7.51 -19.34 2.34
C ALA A 136 -6.93 -20.54 1.58
N ARG A 137 -6.71 -20.41 0.26
CA ARG A 137 -6.08 -21.46 -0.56
C ARG A 137 -4.63 -21.75 -0.17
N MET A 138 -3.94 -20.77 0.42
CA MET A 138 -2.58 -20.91 0.95
C MET A 138 -2.55 -21.42 2.39
N GLY A 139 -3.71 -21.74 2.97
CA GLY A 139 -3.84 -22.34 4.29
C GLY A 139 -3.94 -21.34 5.44
N PHE A 140 -4.15 -20.05 5.17
CA PHE A 140 -4.56 -19.13 6.23
C PHE A 140 -6.00 -19.39 6.65
N ARG A 141 -6.27 -19.27 7.96
CA ARG A 141 -7.63 -19.00 8.42
C ARG A 141 -8.01 -17.58 7.99
N VAL A 142 -9.21 -17.42 7.45
CA VAL A 142 -9.78 -16.12 7.07
C VAL A 142 -11.18 -15.99 7.69
N PRO A 143 -11.63 -14.77 8.02
CA PRO A 143 -12.99 -14.56 8.51
C PRO A 143 -14.03 -14.81 7.41
N SER A 144 -15.18 -15.37 7.80
CA SER A 144 -16.34 -15.44 6.90
C SER A 144 -16.68 -14.03 6.43
N SER A 145 -16.91 -13.84 5.13
CA SER A 145 -17.09 -12.50 4.55
C SER A 145 -18.11 -12.52 3.41
N ILE A 146 -18.81 -11.40 3.22
CA ILE A 146 -19.70 -11.16 2.08
C ILE A 146 -19.44 -9.78 1.49
N VAL A 147 -19.41 -9.71 0.15
CA VAL A 147 -19.46 -8.46 -0.61
C VAL A 147 -20.73 -8.48 -1.43
N THR A 148 -21.64 -7.55 -1.17
CA THR A 148 -22.99 -7.56 -1.76
C THR A 148 -23.61 -6.17 -1.75
N ASN A 149 -24.49 -5.89 -2.72
CA ASN A 149 -25.43 -4.77 -2.71
C ASN A 149 -26.87 -5.26 -2.45
N SER A 150 -27.05 -6.48 -1.91
CA SER A 150 -28.36 -7.04 -1.58
C SER A 150 -28.55 -7.04 -0.06
N PRO A 151 -29.48 -6.23 0.48
CA PRO A 151 -29.81 -6.23 1.90
C PRO A 151 -30.20 -7.62 2.43
N GLU A 152 -30.94 -8.38 1.62
CA GLU A 152 -31.38 -9.75 1.97
C GLU A 152 -30.21 -10.72 2.11
N GLU A 153 -29.19 -10.61 1.25
CA GLU A 153 -27.99 -11.45 1.40
C GLU A 153 -27.17 -11.05 2.65
N VAL A 154 -27.20 -9.79 3.08
CA VAL A 154 -26.60 -9.38 4.37
C VAL A 154 -27.35 -9.99 5.54
N ARG A 155 -28.70 -9.99 5.52
CA ARG A 155 -29.53 -10.65 6.56
C ARG A 155 -29.20 -12.14 6.66
N ARG A 156 -29.19 -12.84 5.52
CA ARG A 156 -28.81 -14.26 5.45
C ARG A 156 -27.39 -14.53 5.91
N PHE A 157 -26.46 -13.64 5.61
CA PHE A 157 -25.09 -13.75 6.10
C PHE A 157 -25.06 -13.59 7.62
N ARG A 158 -25.69 -12.54 8.16
CA ARG A 158 -25.79 -12.27 9.60
C ARG A 158 -26.35 -13.46 10.36
N ASP A 159 -27.44 -14.07 9.87
CA ASP A 159 -28.09 -15.24 10.51
C ASP A 159 -27.19 -16.48 10.58
N ARG A 160 -26.20 -16.61 9.70
CA ARG A 160 -25.24 -17.73 9.67
C ARG A 160 -24.03 -17.49 10.56
N ILE A 161 -23.75 -16.25 10.96
CA ILE A 161 -22.61 -15.91 11.80
C ILE A 161 -23.02 -15.99 13.27
N PRO A 162 -22.38 -16.85 14.10
CA PRO A 162 -22.76 -16.98 15.51
C PRO A 162 -22.48 -15.72 16.35
N GLY A 163 -21.46 -14.95 15.96
CA GLY A 163 -21.00 -13.75 16.67
C GLY A 163 -21.35 -12.45 15.95
N PRO A 164 -20.81 -11.30 16.41
CA PRO A 164 -20.96 -10.01 15.73
C PRO A 164 -20.41 -10.03 14.30
N ILE A 165 -20.87 -9.11 13.47
CA ILE A 165 -20.25 -8.81 12.17
C ILE A 165 -19.73 -7.37 12.18
N VAL A 166 -18.76 -7.11 11.32
CA VAL A 166 -18.21 -5.77 11.08
C VAL A 166 -18.47 -5.35 9.64
N PHE A 167 -18.64 -4.06 9.44
CA PHE A 167 -18.57 -3.39 8.16
C PHE A 167 -17.14 -2.90 7.90
N LYS A 168 -16.67 -3.03 6.66
CA LYS A 168 -15.36 -2.53 6.22
C LYS A 168 -15.47 -1.81 4.88
N SER A 169 -14.75 -0.70 4.74
CA SER A 169 -14.54 -0.10 3.42
C SER A 169 -13.76 -1.04 2.50
N LEU A 170 -14.17 -1.10 1.22
CA LEU A 170 -13.49 -1.90 0.19
C LEU A 170 -12.26 -1.20 -0.39
N SER A 171 -12.37 0.11 -0.63
CA SER A 171 -11.32 0.93 -1.25
C SER A 171 -10.35 1.47 -0.20
N THR A 172 -10.76 2.50 0.53
CA THR A 172 -9.96 3.22 1.52
C THR A 172 -10.84 3.59 2.72
N PRO A 173 -10.31 3.51 3.96
CA PRO A 173 -11.01 4.00 5.14
C PRO A 173 -11.12 5.54 5.15
N ARG A 174 -10.53 6.26 4.19
CA ARG A 174 -10.59 7.72 4.10
C ARG A 174 -11.81 8.28 3.40
N LEU A 175 -12.72 7.41 2.92
CA LEU A 175 -13.97 7.81 2.24
C LEU A 175 -13.74 8.80 1.08
N ALA A 176 -12.70 8.57 0.27
CA ALA A 176 -12.30 9.46 -0.83
C ALA A 176 -12.06 10.92 -0.41
N SER A 177 -11.73 11.18 0.86
CA SER A 177 -11.42 12.54 1.33
C SER A 177 -10.22 13.17 0.62
N ASP A 178 -9.36 12.37 0.01
CA ASP A 178 -8.28 12.80 -0.87
C ASP A 178 -8.74 13.37 -2.22
N GLU A 179 -9.97 13.05 -2.65
CA GLU A 179 -10.59 13.57 -3.89
C GLU A 179 -11.51 14.78 -3.61
N MET A 180 -11.62 15.21 -2.35
CA MET A 180 -12.55 16.26 -1.93
C MET A 180 -11.83 17.41 -1.23
N GLU A 181 -12.32 18.62 -1.44
CA GLU A 181 -11.87 19.80 -0.71
C GLU A 181 -12.21 19.70 0.77
N ALA A 182 -11.37 20.27 1.64
CA ALA A 182 -11.50 20.09 3.09
C ALA A 182 -12.88 20.52 3.65
N HIS A 183 -13.50 21.52 3.04
CA HIS A 183 -14.81 22.06 3.45
C HIS A 183 -16.00 21.21 2.97
N GLU A 184 -15.79 20.31 2.01
CA GLU A 184 -16.83 19.41 1.49
C GLU A 184 -16.85 18.06 2.23
N ARG A 185 -15.85 17.80 3.07
CA ARG A 185 -15.72 16.56 3.83
C ARG A 185 -16.69 16.55 5.02
N VAL A 186 -17.61 15.59 5.01
CA VAL A 186 -18.59 15.41 6.11
C VAL A 186 -18.03 14.52 7.23
N VAL A 187 -17.18 13.54 6.88
CA VAL A 187 -16.59 12.58 7.82
C VAL A 187 -15.12 12.36 7.47
N GLY A 188 -14.23 12.27 8.48
CA GLY A 188 -12.78 12.12 8.28
C GLY A 188 -12.33 10.72 7.84
N GLY A 189 -13.17 9.71 8.03
CA GLY A 189 -12.92 8.33 7.62
C GLY A 189 -13.88 7.34 8.28
N LEU A 190 -13.83 6.09 7.82
CA LEU A 190 -14.60 4.96 8.32
C LEU A 190 -13.66 3.76 8.50
N GLY A 191 -13.33 3.48 9.75
CA GLY A 191 -12.58 2.29 10.15
C GLY A 191 -13.41 1.02 10.06
N THR A 192 -12.89 -0.07 10.61
CA THR A 192 -13.70 -1.28 10.82
C THR A 192 -14.75 -0.99 11.88
N THR A 193 -16.02 -1.12 11.52
CA THR A 193 -17.14 -0.75 12.41
C THR A 193 -17.95 -1.98 12.78
N LEU A 194 -18.18 -2.21 14.07
CA LEU A 194 -19.16 -3.22 14.50
C LEU A 194 -20.55 -2.83 14.00
N VAL A 195 -21.24 -3.78 13.38
CA VAL A 195 -22.63 -3.56 12.93
C VAL A 195 -23.53 -3.75 14.15
N ASP A 196 -24.19 -2.67 14.56
CA ASP A 196 -25.18 -2.69 15.63
C ASP A 196 -26.60 -2.92 15.09
N ASP A 197 -27.58 -3.03 15.99
CA ASP A 197 -28.97 -3.30 15.62
C ASP A 197 -29.59 -2.16 14.81
N ALA A 198 -29.20 -0.89 15.07
CA ALA A 198 -29.69 0.25 14.31
C ALA A 198 -29.21 0.21 12.84
N MET A 199 -27.95 -0.19 12.61
CA MET A 199 -27.43 -0.43 11.25
C MET A 199 -28.11 -1.62 10.57
N LEU A 200 -28.51 -2.66 11.33
CA LEU A 200 -29.26 -3.80 10.79
C LEU A 200 -30.69 -3.40 10.40
N ASP A 201 -31.31 -2.49 11.15
CA ASP A 201 -32.63 -1.93 10.84
C ASP A 201 -32.60 -1.05 9.58
N ASP A 202 -31.44 -0.47 9.22
CA ASP A 202 -31.24 0.38 8.05
C ASP A 202 -30.49 -0.31 6.89
N LEU A 203 -30.59 -1.64 6.78
CA LEU A 203 -29.89 -2.41 5.73
C LEU A 203 -30.30 -2.06 4.30
N ASP A 204 -31.42 -1.38 4.10
CA ASP A 204 -31.87 -0.98 2.76
C ASP A 204 -30.85 -0.02 2.08
N ALA A 205 -30.04 0.70 2.86
CA ALA A 205 -28.91 1.50 2.35
C ALA A 205 -27.85 0.67 1.60
N VAL A 206 -27.77 -0.65 1.85
CA VAL A 206 -26.86 -1.56 1.11
C VAL A 206 -27.27 -1.68 -0.36
N ALA A 207 -28.50 -1.35 -0.74
CA ALA A 207 -28.94 -1.37 -2.14
C ALA A 207 -28.25 -0.28 -2.99
N GLU A 208 -27.73 0.79 -2.37
CA GLU A 208 -27.11 1.92 -3.07
C GLU A 208 -25.74 1.57 -3.67
N LEU A 209 -24.99 0.66 -3.02
CA LEU A 209 -23.65 0.26 -3.47
C LEU A 209 -23.20 -1.08 -2.86
N PRO A 210 -22.25 -1.79 -3.49
CA PRO A 210 -21.65 -2.97 -2.89
C PRO A 210 -20.94 -2.66 -1.55
N CYS A 211 -21.37 -3.34 -0.50
CA CYS A 211 -20.82 -3.25 0.85
C CYS A 211 -20.03 -4.50 1.21
N HIS A 212 -19.08 -4.38 2.15
CA HIS A 212 -18.30 -5.51 2.66
C HIS A 212 -18.58 -5.72 4.15
N PHE A 213 -19.17 -6.87 4.44
CA PHE A 213 -19.41 -7.35 5.79
C PHE A 213 -18.55 -8.57 6.07
N GLN A 214 -18.09 -8.69 7.31
CA GLN A 214 -17.16 -9.74 7.72
C GLN A 214 -17.48 -10.19 9.15
N GLU A 215 -17.28 -11.47 9.43
CA GLU A 215 -17.34 -12.02 10.79
C GLU A 215 -16.36 -11.25 11.70
N TYR A 216 -16.86 -10.79 12.85
CA TYR A 216 -15.99 -10.28 13.89
C TYR A 216 -15.36 -11.46 14.63
N ILE A 217 -14.03 -11.58 14.56
CA ILE A 217 -13.26 -12.57 15.29
C ILE A 217 -12.61 -11.89 16.50
N ALA A 218 -12.94 -12.38 17.69
CA ALA A 218 -12.29 -11.95 18.92
C ALA A 218 -10.78 -12.25 18.86
N LYS A 219 -9.98 -11.27 19.29
CA LYS A 219 -8.52 -11.29 19.20
C LYS A 219 -7.89 -10.98 20.55
N ASP A 220 -6.79 -11.64 20.86
CA ASP A 220 -5.90 -11.30 21.97
C ASP A 220 -4.94 -10.16 21.59
N TYR A 221 -4.50 -10.14 20.32
CA TYR A 221 -3.68 -9.05 19.76
C TYR A 221 -3.71 -9.04 18.23
N GLU A 222 -3.17 -7.96 17.66
CA GLU A 222 -2.94 -7.83 16.21
C GLU A 222 -1.47 -8.00 15.87
N LEU A 223 -1.20 -8.41 14.64
CA LEU A 223 0.14 -8.53 14.07
C LEU A 223 0.22 -7.69 12.81
N ARG A 224 1.16 -6.74 12.80
CA ARG A 224 1.59 -6.03 11.60
C ARG A 224 2.81 -6.74 11.04
N VAL A 225 2.63 -7.44 9.93
CA VAL A 225 3.67 -8.24 9.29
C VAL A 225 4.13 -7.54 8.01
N THR A 226 5.39 -7.11 7.95
CA THR A 226 6.00 -6.55 6.74
C THR A 226 6.89 -7.59 6.08
N VAL A 227 6.60 -7.90 4.82
CA VAL A 227 7.42 -8.75 3.96
C VAL A 227 8.26 -7.86 3.04
N VAL A 228 9.56 -8.14 2.95
CA VAL A 228 10.51 -7.49 2.04
C VAL A 228 11.38 -8.57 1.39
N GLY A 229 11.12 -8.89 0.12
CA GLY A 229 11.67 -10.07 -0.55
C GLY A 229 11.34 -11.34 0.25
N GLU A 230 12.38 -12.03 0.73
CA GLU A 230 12.27 -13.23 1.57
C GLU A 230 12.25 -12.94 3.08
N ARG A 231 12.37 -11.67 3.49
CA ARG A 231 12.48 -11.28 4.90
C ARG A 231 11.11 -10.93 5.46
N VAL A 232 10.81 -11.42 6.67
CA VAL A 232 9.55 -11.18 7.36
C VAL A 232 9.82 -10.47 8.68
N PHE A 233 9.17 -9.34 8.89
CA PHE A 233 9.22 -8.54 10.11
C PHE A 233 7.83 -8.50 10.73
N ALA A 234 7.68 -8.88 11.99
CA ALA A 234 6.38 -8.90 12.65
C ALA A 234 6.40 -8.09 13.95
N ALA A 235 5.46 -7.15 14.04
CA ALA A 235 5.18 -6.41 15.26
C ALA A 235 3.84 -6.87 15.86
N ARG A 236 3.85 -7.28 17.12
CA ARG A 236 2.65 -7.48 17.93
C ARG A 236 2.15 -6.13 18.42
N ILE A 237 0.87 -5.88 18.22
CA ILE A 237 0.16 -4.69 18.69
C ILE A 237 -0.78 -5.13 19.83
N ALA A 238 -0.59 -4.57 21.01
CA ALA A 238 -1.43 -4.83 22.18
C ALA A 238 -2.78 -4.10 22.08
N SER A 239 -3.55 -4.40 21.03
CA SER A 239 -4.78 -3.68 20.66
C SER A 239 -5.91 -3.78 21.69
N GLN A 240 -5.83 -4.72 22.63
CA GLN A 240 -6.81 -4.89 23.70
C GLN A 240 -6.54 -3.99 24.92
N ASP A 241 -5.38 -3.31 24.98
CA ASP A 241 -5.02 -2.44 26.11
C ASP A 241 -5.81 -1.12 26.12
N ASP A 242 -6.44 -0.75 24.99
CA ASP A 242 -7.25 0.45 24.86
C ASP A 242 -8.57 0.15 24.11
N PRO A 243 -9.75 0.56 24.64
CA PRO A 243 -11.04 0.35 23.99
C PRO A 243 -11.12 0.87 22.55
N ARG A 244 -10.39 1.94 22.22
CA ARG A 244 -10.38 2.54 20.87
C ARG A 244 -9.76 1.62 19.82
N THR A 245 -8.87 0.72 20.23
CA THR A 245 -8.14 -0.18 19.33
C THR A 245 -8.67 -1.61 19.34
N MET A 246 -9.61 -1.94 20.23
CA MET A 246 -10.10 -3.31 20.40
C MET A 246 -10.70 -3.89 19.12
N ILE A 247 -11.40 -3.07 18.34
CA ILE A 247 -11.99 -3.48 17.05
C ILE A 247 -10.99 -3.30 15.91
N ASP A 248 -10.25 -2.19 15.91
CA ASP A 248 -9.35 -1.78 14.83
C ASP A 248 -8.14 -1.02 15.43
N SER A 249 -6.92 -1.56 15.30
CA SER A 249 -5.73 -0.93 15.90
C SER A 249 -5.30 0.40 15.28
N ARG A 250 -6.00 0.89 14.25
CA ARG A 250 -5.56 2.05 13.46
C ARG A 250 -5.81 3.41 14.12
N ASP A 251 -6.31 3.45 15.36
CA ASP A 251 -6.28 4.66 16.18
C ASP A 251 -4.89 4.89 16.78
N MET A 252 -4.05 5.63 16.04
CA MET A 252 -2.68 5.94 16.45
C MET A 252 -2.59 6.91 17.64
N SER A 253 -3.71 7.47 18.12
CA SER A 253 -3.75 8.29 19.34
C SER A 253 -3.86 7.44 20.61
N ALA A 254 -4.14 6.14 20.48
CA ALA A 254 -4.18 5.21 21.59
C ALA A 254 -2.76 4.80 22.01
N PRO A 255 -2.42 4.82 23.31
CA PRO A 255 -1.09 4.48 23.80
C PRO A 255 -0.87 2.96 23.87
N VAL A 256 -1.11 2.24 22.76
CA VAL A 256 -0.95 0.79 22.70
C VAL A 256 0.50 0.39 22.40
N GLY A 257 0.98 -0.65 23.08
CA GLY A 257 2.34 -1.14 22.94
C GLY A 257 2.57 -1.90 21.62
N TYR A 258 3.74 -1.68 21.03
CA TYR A 258 4.24 -2.45 19.88
C TYR A 258 5.50 -3.21 20.31
N THR A 259 5.58 -4.49 19.96
CA THR A 259 6.74 -5.33 20.30
C THR A 259 7.14 -6.22 19.12
N ALA A 260 8.44 -6.39 18.91
CA ALA A 260 8.93 -7.33 17.91
C ALA A 260 8.54 -8.76 18.30
N CYS A 261 8.14 -9.57 17.33
CA CYS A 261 7.87 -10.98 17.57
C CYS A 261 8.31 -11.84 16.38
N THR A 262 8.51 -13.12 16.64
CA THR A 262 8.78 -14.12 15.60
C THR A 262 7.50 -14.87 15.30
N LEU A 263 7.11 -14.92 14.03
CA LEU A 263 5.96 -15.72 13.60
C LEU A 263 6.33 -17.21 13.61
N PRO A 264 5.36 -18.12 13.82
CA PRO A 264 5.54 -19.53 13.51
C PRO A 264 6.08 -19.71 12.08
N PRO A 265 7.04 -20.63 11.84
CA PRO A 265 7.69 -20.78 10.52
C PRO A 265 6.70 -20.98 9.36
N GLU A 266 5.62 -21.73 9.57
CA GLU A 266 4.60 -21.91 8.54
C GLU A 266 3.81 -20.63 8.23
N VAL A 267 3.56 -19.78 9.22
CA VAL A 267 2.87 -18.49 9.02
C VAL A 267 3.78 -17.53 8.25
N ALA A 268 5.06 -17.43 8.66
CA ALA A 268 6.05 -16.61 7.95
C ALA A 268 6.18 -17.01 6.48
N ARG A 269 6.30 -18.33 6.21
CA ARG A 269 6.36 -18.85 4.84
C ARG A 269 5.10 -18.51 4.04
N ARG A 270 3.90 -18.67 4.62
CA ARG A 270 2.65 -18.30 3.95
C ARG A 270 2.58 -16.80 3.66
N CYS A 271 3.11 -15.93 4.52
CA CYS A 271 3.18 -14.49 4.26
C CYS A 271 4.06 -14.17 3.03
N ILE A 272 5.24 -14.80 2.93
CA ILE A 272 6.13 -14.67 1.76
C ILE A 272 5.43 -15.19 0.50
N ASP A 273 4.89 -16.43 0.56
CA ASP A 273 4.21 -17.07 -0.56
C ASP A 273 3.01 -16.23 -1.05
N PHE A 274 2.26 -15.63 -0.12
CA PHE A 274 1.13 -14.76 -0.42
C PHE A 274 1.56 -13.51 -1.20
N VAL A 275 2.58 -12.78 -0.71
CA VAL A 275 3.10 -11.57 -1.36
C VAL A 275 3.68 -11.90 -2.73
N ARG A 276 4.50 -12.95 -2.82
CA ARG A 276 5.10 -13.41 -4.08
C ARG A 276 4.06 -13.84 -5.11
N SER A 277 2.92 -14.39 -4.68
CA SER A 277 1.87 -14.84 -5.61
C SER A 277 1.19 -13.71 -6.40
N TYR A 278 1.40 -12.45 -5.99
CA TYR A 278 1.01 -11.26 -6.74
C TYR A 278 2.16 -10.67 -7.55
N GLU A 279 3.29 -11.36 -7.67
CA GLU A 279 4.53 -10.84 -8.28
C GLU A 279 5.05 -9.59 -7.54
N LEU A 280 4.80 -9.51 -6.23
CA LEU A 280 5.29 -8.44 -5.37
C LEU A 280 6.49 -8.92 -4.53
N SER A 281 7.36 -7.98 -4.18
CA SER A 281 8.44 -8.18 -3.22
C SER A 281 8.22 -7.40 -1.92
N TYR A 282 7.09 -6.70 -1.79
CA TYR A 282 6.72 -5.97 -0.59
C TYR A 282 5.24 -6.16 -0.29
N GLY A 283 4.92 -6.31 1.00
CA GLY A 283 3.55 -6.30 1.49
C GLY A 283 3.50 -6.05 2.98
N ALA A 284 2.50 -5.28 3.43
CA ALA A 284 2.19 -5.10 4.83
C ALA A 284 0.88 -5.83 5.13
N ILE A 285 1.01 -7.02 5.71
CA ILE A 285 -0.07 -7.94 6.03
C ILE A 285 -0.55 -7.66 7.46
N ASP A 286 -1.87 -7.58 7.61
CA ASP A 286 -2.53 -7.47 8.90
C ASP A 286 -3.10 -8.85 9.27
N LEU A 287 -2.64 -9.39 10.39
CA LEU A 287 -3.15 -10.63 10.99
C LEU A 287 -3.70 -10.33 12.39
N ILE A 288 -4.54 -11.22 12.89
CA ILE A 288 -4.94 -11.24 14.30
C ILE A 288 -4.64 -12.59 14.91
N VAL A 289 -4.41 -12.60 16.22
CA VAL A 289 -4.28 -13.85 16.98
C VAL A 289 -5.46 -13.94 17.93
N THR A 290 -6.20 -15.04 17.86
CA THR A 290 -7.35 -15.29 18.73
C THR A 290 -6.90 -15.64 20.15
N PRO A 291 -7.77 -15.56 21.18
CA PRO A 291 -7.45 -16.05 22.53
C PRO A 291 -7.04 -17.53 22.58
N GLY A 292 -7.44 -18.33 21.58
CA GLY A 292 -7.03 -19.74 21.43
C GLY A 292 -5.67 -19.93 20.76
N GLY A 293 -5.00 -18.86 20.32
CA GLY A 293 -3.70 -18.90 19.64
C GLY A 293 -3.76 -19.02 18.11
N ASP A 294 -4.95 -19.14 17.51
CA ASP A 294 -5.06 -19.21 16.05
C ASP A 294 -4.69 -17.88 15.39
N THR A 295 -3.88 -17.94 14.33
CA THR A 295 -3.56 -16.79 13.47
C THR A 295 -4.54 -16.68 12.31
N VAL A 296 -5.16 -15.50 12.15
CA VAL A 296 -6.16 -15.22 11.12
C VAL A 296 -5.68 -14.09 10.22
N PHE A 297 -5.75 -14.29 8.91
CA PHE A 297 -5.43 -13.28 7.91
C PHE A 297 -6.61 -12.32 7.71
N LEU A 298 -6.33 -11.00 7.74
CA LEU A 298 -7.34 -9.96 7.49
C LEU A 298 -7.19 -9.34 6.11
N GLU A 299 -6.05 -8.70 5.84
CA GLU A 299 -5.77 -8.03 4.57
C GLU A 299 -4.27 -7.92 4.32
N ASN A 300 -3.91 -7.69 3.06
CA ASN A 300 -2.60 -7.21 2.67
C ASN A 300 -2.71 -5.79 2.11
N ASN A 301 -1.89 -4.90 2.63
CA ASN A 301 -1.65 -3.58 2.05
C ASN A 301 -0.32 -3.61 1.27
N PRO A 302 -0.37 -3.78 -0.07
CA PRO A 302 0.84 -3.94 -0.89
C PRO A 302 1.66 -2.65 -1.03
N ALA A 303 1.17 -1.52 -0.51
CA ALA A 303 1.92 -0.25 -0.40
C ALA A 303 1.84 0.33 1.03
N GLY A 304 1.63 -0.54 2.02
CA GLY A 304 1.38 -0.16 3.40
C GLY A 304 2.49 0.69 4.02
N GLN A 305 2.13 1.51 5.00
CA GLN A 305 3.12 2.21 5.82
C GLN A 305 3.83 1.20 6.73
N PHE A 306 5.15 1.36 6.86
CA PHE A 306 6.02 0.55 7.72
C PHE A 306 6.91 1.38 8.66
N LEU A 307 7.14 2.67 8.38
CA LEU A 307 8.14 3.46 9.09
C LEU A 307 7.75 3.65 10.56
N TYR A 308 6.47 3.94 10.83
CA TYR A 308 5.95 4.02 12.19
C TYR A 308 6.16 2.70 12.99
N VAL A 309 6.09 1.54 12.33
CA VAL A 309 6.33 0.24 12.98
C VAL A 309 7.79 0.13 13.39
N GLN A 310 8.72 0.52 12.52
CA GLN A 310 10.15 0.52 12.82
C GLN A 310 10.51 1.58 13.88
N GLU A 311 9.87 2.76 13.87
CA GLU A 311 10.06 3.79 14.89
C GLU A 311 9.60 3.31 16.28
N LEU A 312 8.45 2.64 16.35
CA LEU A 312 7.92 2.08 17.59
C LEU A 312 8.64 0.79 18.02
N VAL A 313 9.22 0.07 17.06
CA VAL A 313 9.94 -1.19 17.28
C VAL A 313 11.30 -1.17 16.55
N PRO A 314 12.31 -0.45 17.07
CA PRO A 314 13.60 -0.28 16.40
C PRO A 314 14.37 -1.58 16.09
N ALA A 315 14.00 -2.68 16.74
CA ALA A 315 14.55 -4.01 16.48
C ALA A 315 14.11 -4.61 15.12
N LEU A 316 13.18 -3.98 14.40
CA LEU A 316 12.72 -4.40 13.07
C LEU A 316 13.35 -3.51 11.98
N PRO A 317 14.50 -3.88 11.38
CA PRO A 317 15.21 -3.08 10.39
C PRO A 317 14.58 -3.20 8.99
N ILE A 318 13.32 -2.77 8.87
CA ILE A 318 12.51 -2.87 7.66
C ILE A 318 13.07 -1.94 6.56
N LEU A 319 13.40 -0.70 6.92
CA LEU A 319 13.91 0.31 6.00
C LEU A 319 15.26 -0.11 5.40
N GLU A 320 16.14 -0.68 6.22
CA GLU A 320 17.41 -1.27 5.79
C GLU A 320 17.17 -2.43 4.84
N ALA A 321 16.24 -3.33 5.13
CA ALA A 321 15.90 -4.44 4.25
C ALA A 321 15.39 -3.98 2.88
N ILE A 322 14.61 -2.90 2.86
CA ILE A 322 14.13 -2.30 1.61
C ILE A 322 15.30 -1.70 0.82
N ALA A 323 16.22 -0.99 1.49
CA ALA A 323 17.39 -0.43 0.85
C ALA A 323 18.32 -1.53 0.29
N ASP A 324 18.54 -2.60 1.07
CA ASP A 324 19.33 -3.77 0.65
C ASP A 324 18.73 -4.37 -0.63
N LEU A 325 17.43 -4.70 -0.62
CA LEU A 325 16.74 -5.30 -1.77
C LEU A 325 16.83 -4.43 -3.03
N LEU A 326 16.56 -3.12 -2.92
CA LEU A 326 16.62 -2.21 -4.06
C LEU A 326 18.04 -2.10 -4.65
N CYS A 327 19.06 -2.07 -3.79
CA CYS A 327 20.46 -2.02 -4.22
C CYS A 327 20.93 -3.33 -4.86
N GLU A 328 20.57 -4.47 -4.28
CA GLU A 328 20.88 -5.80 -4.81
C GLU A 328 20.26 -6.00 -6.20
N GLU A 329 18.97 -5.71 -6.34
CA GLU A 329 18.26 -5.83 -7.63
C GLU A 329 18.78 -4.84 -8.67
N ALA A 330 19.11 -3.60 -8.28
CA ALA A 330 19.72 -2.65 -9.19
C ALA A 330 21.12 -3.09 -9.66
N ALA A 331 21.88 -3.80 -8.82
CA ALA A 331 23.21 -4.29 -9.19
C ALA A 331 23.15 -5.52 -10.12
N CYS A 332 22.10 -6.36 -10.02
CA CYS A 332 21.93 -7.55 -10.85
C CYS A 332 21.54 -7.25 -12.30
N ARG A 333 21.06 -6.04 -12.60
CA ARG A 333 20.66 -5.61 -13.95
C ARG A 333 21.84 -4.91 -14.62
N ASN A 334 22.44 -5.54 -15.64
CA ASN A 334 23.49 -4.93 -16.47
C ASN A 334 22.93 -3.91 -17.44
#